data_AF-A0AA48KF11-F1
#
_entry.id   AF-A0AA48KF11-F1
#
_cell.length_a   1.000
_cell.length_b   1.000
_cell.length_c   1.000
_cell.angle_alpha   90.00
_cell.angle_beta   90.00
_cell.angle_gamma   90.00
#
_symmetry.space_group_name_H-M   'P 1'
#
loop_
_entity.id
_entity.type
_entity.pdbx_description
1 polymer ?
#
loop_
_entity_poly.entity_id
_entity_poly.type
_entity_poly.pdbx_seq_one_letter_code
_entity_poly.pdbx_strand_id
1 'polypeptide(L)'
;MKISRIARYLFGAFVVGLLAFSPACKRQGQDKEITNLQEKAAELDKMSQKANVAGADQSRKLKEAGVNDIRPNAETLQLTPEQKAALEERIKAEKNSSYQALLQEVLDKDKEIKELNEKISKLRAVLPKPDLAKENDSHYGMAMRFLKRKGVSEAKAKQLISRVLIMDKLAPGFEVYHFYNNGVYGTWVSQGKATITPTELQAEEKAKIEGERDSAQAEVTKKSEELTDLSAQKAKLIADIEALQGEKTKMIKEMEALNASNEAAKAKLNSLHYVVGERKALEKDGVIIVPIFAKDRAGSNWSDGVFTKAMDLRSQDTITITAGEVGLKKIGKISVVPGSIEKDKHYSLTISEDRATAVIKILVKDRFKNEKVVFAVTD
;
A
#
# COMPACT_ATOMS: atom_id res chain seq x y z
N MET A 1 52.29 -16.75 -13.27
CA MET A 1 52.42 -17.05 -14.72
C MET A 1 51.31 -16.29 -15.46
N LYS A 2 51.52 -15.55 -16.55
CA LYS A 2 52.74 -15.20 -17.31
C LYS A 2 52.75 -13.70 -17.62
N ILE A 3 53.96 -13.12 -17.72
CA ILE A 3 54.24 -11.76 -18.22
C ILE A 3 54.69 -11.87 -19.70
N SER A 4 54.69 -10.74 -20.43
CA SER A 4 55.31 -10.50 -21.76
C SER A 4 54.50 -10.99 -22.97
N ARG A 5 54.58 -10.39 -24.18
CA ARG A 5 55.56 -9.48 -24.84
C ARG A 5 54.80 -8.35 -25.59
N ILE A 6 55.22 -7.08 -25.66
CA ILE A 6 56.46 -6.44 -26.19
C ILE A 6 56.57 -6.40 -27.73
N ALA A 7 56.40 -5.20 -28.30
CA ALA A 7 57.10 -4.58 -29.44
C ALA A 7 56.60 -3.09 -29.49
N ARG A 8 57.36 -1.98 -29.39
CA ARG A 8 58.69 -1.54 -29.93
C ARG A 8 58.72 -1.67 -31.46
N TYR A 9 58.92 -0.64 -32.28
CA TYR A 9 59.89 0.49 -32.32
C TYR A 9 59.33 1.62 -33.27
N LEU A 10 59.86 2.85 -33.47
CA LEU A 10 61.01 3.64 -32.93
C LEU A 10 60.77 5.18 -33.15
N PHE A 11 61.56 6.00 -32.42
CA PHE A 11 62.08 7.38 -32.63
C PHE A 11 61.50 8.43 -33.62
N GLY A 12 61.54 9.69 -33.18
CA GLY A 12 61.26 10.90 -33.98
C GLY A 12 61.49 12.23 -33.23
N ALA A 13 62.75 12.47 -32.83
CA ALA A 13 63.45 13.75 -32.59
C ALA A 13 62.70 15.06 -32.20
N PHE A 14 63.09 15.59 -31.02
CA PHE A 14 63.27 17.00 -30.64
C PHE A 14 62.76 18.13 -31.56
N VAL A 15 61.82 18.94 -31.06
CA VAL A 15 61.83 20.41 -31.18
C VAL A 15 61.46 21.03 -29.83
N VAL A 16 62.40 21.75 -29.21
CA VAL A 16 62.13 22.64 -28.08
C VAL A 16 61.52 23.92 -28.64
N GLY A 17 60.19 23.98 -28.68
CA GLY A 17 59.41 25.12 -29.16
C GLY A 17 58.83 25.94 -28.03
N LEU A 18 59.47 27.08 -27.73
CA LEU A 18 59.01 28.22 -26.93
C LEU A 18 57.62 28.10 -26.26
N LEU A 19 57.62 28.02 -24.93
CA LEU A 19 56.46 28.35 -24.09
C LEU A 19 56.13 29.85 -24.25
N ALA A 20 55.35 30.17 -25.27
CA ALA A 20 54.74 31.49 -25.43
C ALA A 20 53.69 31.71 -24.34
N PHE A 21 54.13 32.23 -23.18
CA PHE A 21 53.27 32.75 -22.12
C PHE A 21 52.39 33.88 -22.67
N SER A 22 51.22 33.53 -23.18
CA SER A 22 50.14 34.47 -23.48
C SER A 22 49.31 34.73 -22.22
N PRO A 23 48.82 35.95 -21.99
CA PRO A 23 48.58 36.45 -20.64
C PRO A 23 47.33 35.86 -19.98
N ALA A 24 47.51 35.21 -18.83
CA ALA A 24 46.42 34.83 -17.91
C ALA A 24 45.61 36.05 -17.43
N CYS A 25 46.19 37.26 -17.50
CA CYS A 25 45.54 38.52 -17.12
C CYS A 25 44.34 38.94 -18.00
N LYS A 26 44.12 38.33 -19.18
CA LYS A 26 42.95 38.69 -20.02
C LYS A 26 41.62 38.14 -19.49
N ARG A 27 41.58 36.93 -18.90
CA ARG A 27 40.32 36.29 -18.47
C ARG A 27 39.59 37.09 -17.37
N GLN A 28 40.32 37.53 -16.35
CA GLN A 28 39.76 38.32 -15.23
C GLN A 28 39.17 39.69 -15.63
N GLY A 29 39.56 40.25 -16.77
CA GLY A 29 38.95 41.48 -17.30
C GLY A 29 37.71 41.21 -18.16
N GLN A 30 37.66 40.05 -18.83
CA GLN A 30 36.62 39.68 -19.79
C GLN A 30 35.34 39.18 -19.10
N ASP A 31 35.47 38.42 -18.01
CA ASP A 31 34.32 38.03 -17.19
C ASP A 31 33.62 39.28 -16.63
N LYS A 32 34.38 40.30 -16.20
CA LYS A 32 33.85 41.58 -15.66
C LYS A 32 33.06 42.39 -16.69
N GLU A 33 33.43 42.35 -17.97
CA GLU A 33 32.69 43.04 -19.03
C GLU A 33 31.30 42.43 -19.21
N ILE A 34 31.21 41.10 -19.23
CA ILE A 34 29.95 40.36 -19.34
C ILE A 34 29.09 40.59 -18.08
N THR A 35 29.68 40.52 -16.88
CA THR A 35 28.98 40.85 -15.63
C THR A 35 28.44 42.28 -15.63
N ASN A 36 29.22 43.27 -16.09
CA ASN A 36 28.75 44.66 -16.15
C ASN A 36 27.58 44.86 -17.14
N LEU A 37 27.54 44.11 -18.23
CA LEU A 37 26.41 44.11 -19.16
C LEU A 37 25.18 43.42 -18.56
N GLN A 38 25.36 42.35 -17.77
CA GLN A 38 24.27 41.72 -17.01
C GLN A 38 23.73 42.66 -15.91
N GLU A 39 24.59 43.36 -15.18
CA GLU A 39 24.19 44.39 -14.20
C GLU A 39 23.37 45.51 -14.85
N LYS A 40 23.78 46.01 -16.01
CA LYS A 40 23.03 47.02 -16.78
C LYS A 40 21.69 46.49 -17.29
N ALA A 41 21.60 45.22 -17.68
CA ALA A 41 20.34 44.59 -18.08
C ALA A 41 19.39 44.40 -16.89
N ALA A 42 19.93 44.06 -15.71
CA ALA A 42 19.19 44.01 -14.45
C ALA A 42 18.70 45.39 -14.00
N GLU A 43 19.53 46.43 -14.15
CA GLU A 43 19.10 47.81 -13.89
C GLU A 43 18.01 48.24 -14.87
N LEU A 44 18.15 47.93 -16.17
CA LEU A 44 17.15 48.22 -17.18
C LEU A 44 15.80 47.57 -16.86
N ASP A 45 15.78 46.29 -16.52
CA ASP A 45 14.57 45.55 -16.12
C ASP A 45 13.93 46.19 -14.88
N LYS A 46 14.72 46.48 -13.84
CA LYS A 46 14.25 47.14 -12.61
C LYS A 46 13.67 48.54 -12.86
N MET A 47 14.28 49.35 -13.73
CA MET A 47 13.74 50.67 -14.07
C MET A 47 12.49 50.57 -14.94
N SER A 48 12.42 49.57 -15.84
CA SER A 48 11.24 49.31 -16.68
C SER A 48 10.04 48.86 -15.83
N GLN A 49 10.25 47.95 -14.87
CA GLN A 49 9.23 47.53 -13.91
C GLN A 49 8.73 48.73 -13.07
N LYS A 50 9.64 49.60 -12.59
CA LYS A 50 9.25 50.84 -11.89
C LYS A 50 8.41 51.77 -12.76
N ALA A 51 8.77 51.95 -14.03
CA ALA A 51 8.01 52.78 -14.96
C ALA A 51 6.60 52.21 -15.20
N ASN A 52 6.49 50.89 -15.37
CA ASN A 52 5.21 50.18 -15.50
C ASN A 52 4.33 50.36 -14.25
N VAL A 53 4.89 50.21 -13.04
CA VAL A 53 4.15 50.45 -11.78
C VAL A 53 3.71 51.90 -11.66
N ALA A 54 4.60 52.86 -11.94
CA ALA A 54 4.27 54.29 -11.89
C ALA A 54 3.18 54.68 -12.91
N GLY A 55 3.22 54.12 -14.12
CA GLY A 55 2.19 54.32 -15.16
C GLY A 55 0.85 53.65 -14.84
N ALA A 56 0.87 52.49 -14.20
CA ALA A 56 -0.34 51.84 -13.67
C ALA A 56 -0.97 52.67 -12.54
N ASP A 57 -0.16 53.18 -11.61
CA ASP A 57 -0.59 54.09 -10.54
C ASP A 57 -1.16 55.39 -11.11
N GLN A 58 -0.49 56.01 -12.08
CA GLN A 58 -0.97 57.22 -12.76
C GLN A 58 -2.33 56.96 -13.43
N SER A 59 -2.46 55.85 -14.15
CA SER A 59 -3.70 55.45 -14.83
C SER A 59 -4.84 55.12 -13.86
N ARG A 60 -4.52 54.61 -12.66
CA ARG A 60 -5.48 54.38 -11.57
C ARG A 60 -5.97 55.69 -10.98
N LYS A 61 -5.06 56.60 -10.62
CA LYS A 61 -5.40 57.90 -10.00
C LYS A 61 -6.19 58.81 -10.93
N LEU A 62 -5.91 58.80 -12.23
CA LEU A 62 -6.74 59.47 -13.24
C LEU A 62 -8.20 58.99 -13.19
N LYS A 63 -8.44 57.67 -13.11
CA LYS A 63 -9.79 57.09 -12.97
C LYS A 63 -10.45 57.43 -11.64
N GLU A 64 -9.70 57.37 -10.53
CA GLU A 64 -10.18 57.72 -9.19
C GLU A 64 -10.61 59.20 -9.09
N ALA A 65 -9.92 60.09 -9.80
CA ALA A 65 -10.29 61.49 -9.95
C ALA A 65 -11.32 61.77 -11.07
N GLY A 66 -11.93 60.72 -11.66
CA GLY A 66 -12.97 60.84 -12.69
C GLY A 66 -12.49 61.34 -14.06
N VAL A 67 -11.18 61.38 -14.30
CA VAL A 67 -10.56 61.85 -15.55
C VAL A 67 -10.44 60.69 -16.54
N ASN A 68 -11.27 60.71 -17.57
CA ASN A 68 -11.36 59.66 -18.61
C ASN A 68 -10.92 60.15 -20.01
N ASP A 69 -10.80 61.46 -20.15
CA ASP A 69 -10.38 62.22 -21.33
C ASP A 69 -8.85 62.27 -21.49
N ILE A 70 -8.11 62.25 -20.39
CA ILE A 70 -6.64 62.16 -20.39
C ILE A 70 -6.21 60.68 -20.37
N ARG A 71 -5.33 60.31 -21.30
CA ARG A 71 -4.82 58.94 -21.47
C ARG A 71 -3.31 58.98 -21.74
N PRO A 72 -2.48 58.40 -20.87
CA PRO A 72 -1.04 58.30 -21.11
C PRO A 72 -0.73 57.52 -22.40
N ASN A 73 0.40 57.82 -23.01
CA ASN A 73 0.90 57.11 -24.19
C ASN A 73 1.19 55.63 -23.87
N ALA A 74 0.79 54.70 -24.73
CA ALA A 74 0.90 53.26 -24.48
C ALA A 74 2.34 52.71 -24.48
N GLU A 75 3.30 53.41 -25.10
CA GLU A 75 4.70 52.99 -25.18
C GLU A 75 5.59 53.69 -24.15
N THR A 76 5.33 54.97 -23.85
CA THR A 76 6.13 55.75 -22.90
C THR A 76 5.50 55.87 -21.52
N LEU A 77 4.19 55.58 -21.38
CA LEU A 77 3.40 55.78 -20.16
C LEU A 77 3.33 57.24 -19.68
N GLN A 78 3.63 58.21 -20.57
CA GLN A 78 3.65 59.64 -20.25
C GLN A 78 2.42 60.37 -20.80
N LEU A 79 2.11 61.50 -20.17
CA LEU A 79 1.17 62.49 -20.69
C LEU A 79 1.81 63.29 -21.83
N THR A 80 0.99 63.64 -22.83
CA THR A 80 1.38 64.65 -23.83
C THR A 80 1.46 66.04 -23.20
N PRO A 81 2.25 66.98 -23.76
CA PRO A 81 2.31 68.36 -23.27
C PRO A 81 0.92 69.02 -23.15
N GLU A 82 0.02 68.73 -24.09
CA GLU A 82 -1.35 69.25 -24.13
C GLU A 82 -2.21 68.66 -23.01
N GLN A 83 -2.13 67.33 -22.79
CA GLN A 83 -2.80 66.67 -21.66
C GLN A 83 -2.26 67.16 -20.31
N LYS A 84 -0.96 67.42 -20.22
CA LYS A 84 -0.34 67.95 -19.02
C LYS A 84 -0.85 69.36 -18.69
N ALA A 85 -0.90 70.25 -19.69
CA ALA A 85 -1.45 71.59 -19.51
C ALA A 85 -2.95 71.55 -19.12
N ALA A 86 -3.73 70.67 -19.75
CA ALA A 86 -5.14 70.46 -19.40
C ALA A 86 -5.31 69.94 -17.95
N LEU A 87 -4.41 69.07 -17.49
CA LEU A 87 -4.40 68.57 -16.11
C LEU A 87 -4.01 69.65 -15.10
N GLU A 88 -3.00 70.48 -15.42
CA GLU A 88 -2.58 71.63 -14.60
C GLU A 88 -3.70 72.68 -14.46
N GLU A 89 -4.45 72.99 -15.51
CA GLU A 89 -5.64 73.86 -15.41
C GLU A 89 -6.78 73.21 -14.61
N ARG A 90 -6.99 71.89 -14.76
CA ARG A 90 -7.98 71.15 -13.97
C ARG A 90 -7.66 71.16 -12.48
N ILE A 91 -6.39 71.07 -12.10
CA ILE A 91 -5.89 71.20 -10.72
C ILE A 91 -6.16 72.60 -10.13
N LYS A 92 -6.09 73.66 -10.94
CA LYS A 92 -6.41 75.05 -10.51
C LYS A 92 -7.91 75.28 -10.35
N ALA A 93 -8.72 74.63 -11.18
CA ALA A 93 -10.19 74.74 -11.15
C ALA A 93 -10.88 73.82 -10.13
N GLU A 94 -10.21 72.75 -9.71
CA GLU A 94 -10.73 71.78 -8.74
C GLU A 94 -10.90 72.41 -7.34
N LYS A 95 -12.05 72.14 -6.72
CA LYS A 95 -12.41 72.65 -5.38
C LYS A 95 -12.32 71.58 -4.29
N ASN A 96 -12.36 70.30 -4.67
CA ASN A 96 -12.14 69.18 -3.76
C ASN A 96 -10.63 68.95 -3.59
N SER A 97 -10.09 69.30 -2.42
CA SER A 97 -8.68 69.13 -2.08
C SER A 97 -8.18 67.68 -2.22
N SER A 98 -9.05 66.68 -2.04
CA SER A 98 -8.69 65.26 -2.24
C SER A 98 -8.49 64.91 -3.72
N TYR A 99 -9.33 65.43 -4.62
CA TYR A 99 -9.14 65.25 -6.06
C TYR A 99 -7.97 66.09 -6.57
N GLN A 100 -7.81 67.32 -6.07
CA GLN A 100 -6.66 68.16 -6.37
C GLN A 100 -5.33 67.46 -6.04
N ALA A 101 -5.25 66.79 -4.87
CA ALA A 101 -4.09 65.99 -4.48
C ALA A 101 -3.87 64.79 -5.43
N LEU A 102 -4.91 64.03 -5.76
CA LEU A 102 -4.80 62.90 -6.70
C LEU A 102 -4.30 63.34 -8.09
N LEU A 103 -4.79 64.46 -8.61
CA LEU A 103 -4.35 65.01 -9.89
C LEU A 103 -2.91 65.56 -9.83
N GLN A 104 -2.49 66.15 -8.71
CA GLN A 104 -1.09 66.53 -8.50
C GLN A 104 -0.16 65.31 -8.46
N GLU A 105 -0.57 64.24 -7.76
CA GLU A 105 0.18 62.98 -7.74
C GLU A 105 0.30 62.32 -9.13
N VAL A 106 -0.66 62.55 -10.03
CA VAL A 106 -0.58 62.11 -11.45
C VAL A 106 0.51 62.87 -12.21
N LEU A 107 0.67 64.18 -11.97
CA LEU A 107 1.76 64.99 -12.54
C LEU A 107 3.13 64.61 -11.97
N ASP A 108 3.20 64.33 -10.67
CA ASP A 108 4.44 63.89 -10.02
C ASP A 108 4.87 62.51 -10.55
N LYS A 109 3.90 61.60 -10.78
CA LYS A 109 4.14 60.31 -11.45
C LYS A 109 4.54 60.47 -12.91
N ASP A 110 3.97 61.41 -13.67
CA ASP A 110 4.43 61.71 -15.04
C ASP A 110 5.90 62.11 -15.09
N LYS A 111 6.33 62.94 -14.13
CA LYS A 111 7.73 63.33 -13.98
C LYS A 111 8.63 62.14 -13.59
N GLU A 112 8.19 61.28 -12.66
CA GLU A 112 8.91 60.06 -12.29
C GLU A 112 9.11 59.14 -13.51
N ILE A 113 8.04 58.91 -14.29
CA ILE A 113 8.06 58.11 -15.52
C ILE A 113 9.02 58.73 -16.55
N LYS A 114 9.06 60.06 -16.69
CA LYS A 114 10.03 60.74 -17.56
C LYS A 114 11.48 60.45 -17.15
N GLU A 115 11.81 60.62 -15.88
CA GLU A 115 13.16 60.37 -15.36
C GLU A 115 13.57 58.89 -15.49
N LEU A 116 12.61 57.96 -15.37
CA LEU A 116 12.82 56.54 -15.62
C LEU A 116 13.04 56.25 -17.13
N ASN A 117 12.23 56.81 -18.02
CA ASN A 117 12.36 56.66 -19.47
C ASN A 117 13.69 57.18 -20.02
N GLU A 118 14.19 58.30 -19.47
CA GLU A 118 15.53 58.81 -19.82
C GLU A 118 16.65 57.85 -19.39
N LYS A 119 16.53 57.19 -18.23
CA LYS A 119 17.48 56.17 -17.76
C LYS A 119 17.38 54.87 -18.58
N ILE A 120 16.16 54.41 -18.84
CA ILE A 120 15.85 53.25 -19.70
C ILE A 120 16.45 53.45 -21.10
N SER A 121 16.32 54.64 -21.68
CA SER A 121 16.87 54.97 -23.01
C SER A 121 18.40 54.95 -23.01
N LYS A 122 19.05 55.51 -21.98
CA LYS A 122 20.51 55.46 -21.81
C LYS A 122 21.03 54.02 -21.65
N LEU A 123 20.32 53.17 -20.90
CA LEU A 123 20.68 51.76 -20.73
C LEU A 123 20.45 50.93 -22.00
N ARG A 124 19.33 51.13 -22.70
CA ARG A 124 19.04 50.49 -24.00
C ARG A 124 20.06 50.85 -25.09
N ALA A 125 20.63 52.06 -25.05
CA ALA A 125 21.65 52.49 -26.00
C ALA A 125 23.01 51.77 -25.83
N VAL A 126 23.30 51.22 -24.65
CA VAL A 126 24.56 50.50 -24.35
C VAL A 126 24.42 48.98 -24.29
N LEU A 127 23.19 48.46 -24.34
CA LEU A 127 22.89 47.04 -24.32
C LEU A 127 22.67 46.49 -25.75
N PRO A 128 22.98 45.21 -26.01
CA PRO A 128 22.62 44.57 -27.27
C PRO A 128 21.10 44.49 -27.40
N LYS A 129 20.59 44.53 -28.64
CA LYS A 129 19.18 44.27 -28.91
C LYS A 129 18.79 42.87 -28.40
N PRO A 130 17.75 42.72 -27.56
CA PRO A 130 17.32 41.41 -27.06
C PRO A 130 16.64 40.58 -28.16
N ASP A 131 16.76 39.26 -28.05
CA ASP A 131 15.89 38.32 -28.77
C ASP A 131 14.57 38.19 -27.97
N LEU A 132 13.42 38.31 -28.62
CA LEU A 132 12.11 38.16 -27.97
C LEU A 132 11.72 36.68 -27.92
N ALA A 133 11.37 36.20 -26.72
CA ALA A 133 10.88 34.85 -26.50
C ALA A 133 9.49 34.65 -27.13
N LYS A 134 9.33 33.58 -27.91
CA LYS A 134 8.05 33.15 -28.47
C LYS A 134 7.45 31.99 -27.68
N GLU A 135 6.23 31.61 -28.02
CA GLU A 135 5.65 30.35 -27.57
C GLU A 135 6.58 29.17 -27.92
N ASN A 136 6.80 28.28 -26.96
CA ASN A 136 7.71 27.13 -27.03
C ASN A 136 9.21 27.45 -27.25
N ASP A 137 9.65 28.71 -27.17
CA ASP A 137 11.09 29.02 -27.07
C ASP A 137 11.63 28.66 -25.69
N SER A 138 12.75 27.91 -25.66
CA SER A 138 13.53 27.70 -24.44
C SER A 138 14.74 28.63 -24.42
N HIS A 139 15.11 29.10 -23.21
CA HIS A 139 16.28 29.97 -23.04
C HIS A 139 17.57 29.28 -23.53
N TYR A 140 17.71 27.98 -23.29
CA TYR A 140 18.78 27.16 -23.87
C TYR A 140 18.78 27.20 -25.41
N GLY A 141 17.61 27.04 -26.04
CA GLY A 141 17.45 27.07 -27.50
C GLY A 141 17.82 28.43 -28.09
N MET A 142 17.38 29.52 -27.47
CA MET A 142 17.73 30.90 -27.85
C MET A 142 19.25 31.12 -27.75
N ALA A 143 19.86 30.76 -26.63
CA ALA A 143 21.30 30.84 -26.40
C ALA A 143 22.11 30.05 -27.44
N MET A 144 21.68 28.83 -27.76
CA MET A 144 22.30 27.98 -28.78
C MET A 144 22.24 28.60 -30.17
N ARG A 145 21.08 29.14 -30.57
CA ARG A 145 20.92 29.85 -31.84
C ARG A 145 21.80 31.09 -31.91
N PHE A 146 21.86 31.89 -30.83
CA PHE A 146 22.72 33.08 -30.76
C PHE A 146 24.21 32.74 -30.92
N LEU A 147 24.72 31.76 -30.16
CA LEU A 147 26.13 31.37 -30.22
C LEU A 147 26.50 30.74 -31.58
N LYS A 148 25.62 29.93 -32.19
CA LYS A 148 25.82 29.43 -33.56
C LYS A 148 25.87 30.56 -34.59
N ARG A 149 25.00 31.58 -34.50
CA ARG A 149 25.07 32.79 -35.34
C ARG A 149 26.37 33.59 -35.15
N LYS A 150 27.04 33.46 -34.00
CA LYS A 150 28.37 34.04 -33.72
C LYS A 150 29.55 33.15 -34.15
N GLY A 151 29.30 32.06 -34.89
CA GLY A 151 30.35 31.15 -35.38
C GLY A 151 30.89 30.17 -34.33
N VAL A 152 30.23 30.06 -33.16
CA VAL A 152 30.66 29.13 -32.11
C VAL A 152 30.23 27.71 -32.46
N SER A 153 31.17 26.76 -32.44
CA SER A 153 30.86 25.35 -32.68
C SER A 153 29.90 24.79 -31.63
N GLU A 154 29.05 23.84 -32.00
CA GLU A 154 27.99 23.35 -31.10
C GLU A 154 28.54 22.83 -29.77
N ALA A 155 29.60 22.01 -29.80
CA ALA A 155 30.25 21.51 -28.58
C ALA A 155 30.74 22.64 -27.67
N LYS A 156 31.27 23.72 -28.25
CA LYS A 156 31.72 24.89 -27.49
C LYS A 156 30.54 25.70 -26.95
N ALA A 157 29.48 25.87 -27.74
CA ALA A 157 28.26 26.55 -27.31
C ALA A 157 27.60 25.82 -26.11
N LYS A 158 27.50 24.47 -26.15
CA LYS A 158 27.03 23.66 -25.02
C LYS A 158 27.83 23.92 -23.75
N GLN A 159 29.17 23.93 -23.84
CA GLN A 159 30.08 24.21 -22.72
C GLN A 159 29.95 25.63 -22.16
N LEU A 160 29.59 26.61 -22.99
CA LEU A 160 29.41 28.00 -22.56
C LEU A 160 28.05 28.22 -21.90
N ILE A 161 26.99 27.62 -22.45
CA ILE A 161 25.63 27.69 -21.90
C ILE A 161 25.55 26.99 -20.54
N SER A 162 26.25 25.87 -20.33
CA SER A 162 26.27 25.16 -19.05
C SER A 162 27.00 25.87 -17.90
N ARG A 163 27.48 27.11 -18.12
CA ARG A 163 28.20 27.93 -17.14
C ARG A 163 27.42 29.17 -16.70
N VAL A 164 26.26 29.41 -17.29
CA VAL A 164 25.39 30.54 -16.96
C VAL A 164 24.06 30.04 -16.43
N LEU A 165 23.36 30.89 -15.66
CA LEU A 165 22.01 30.59 -15.24
C LEU A 165 21.08 30.64 -16.47
N ILE A 166 20.56 29.48 -16.84
CA ILE A 166 19.50 29.33 -17.85
C ILE A 166 18.18 29.15 -17.10
N MET A 167 17.13 29.78 -17.62
CA MET A 167 15.77 29.60 -17.11
C MET A 167 15.14 28.39 -17.78
N ASP A 168 14.44 27.57 -17.01
CA ASP A 168 13.78 26.35 -17.51
C ASP A 168 12.62 26.69 -18.46
N LYS A 169 11.85 27.73 -18.13
CA LYS A 169 10.74 28.25 -18.94
C LYS A 169 10.89 29.75 -19.22
N LEU A 170 10.36 30.18 -20.36
CA LEU A 170 10.18 31.58 -20.73
C LEU A 170 8.70 31.85 -21.02
N ALA A 171 8.20 33.01 -20.59
CA ALA A 171 6.90 33.50 -21.03
C ALA A 171 7.04 34.18 -22.40
N PRO A 172 6.08 34.03 -23.32
CA PRO A 172 6.05 34.79 -24.57
C PRO A 172 6.11 36.30 -24.28
N GLY A 173 7.01 37.00 -24.96
CA GLY A 173 7.24 38.43 -24.75
C GLY A 173 8.39 38.78 -23.81
N PHE A 174 9.00 37.82 -23.10
CA PHE A 174 10.28 38.05 -22.40
C PHE A 174 11.36 38.53 -23.38
N GLU A 175 12.20 39.44 -22.91
CA GLU A 175 13.38 39.94 -23.63
C GLU A 175 14.62 39.19 -23.11
N VAL A 176 15.29 38.44 -24.00
CA VAL A 176 16.51 37.70 -23.68
C VAL A 176 17.72 38.42 -24.25
N TYR A 177 18.53 38.99 -23.37
CA TYR A 177 19.78 39.66 -23.69
C TYR A 177 20.91 38.65 -23.73
N HIS A 178 21.54 38.49 -24.89
CA HIS A 178 22.65 37.59 -25.09
C HIS A 178 23.98 38.36 -25.19
N PHE A 179 24.96 37.99 -24.36
CA PHE A 179 26.28 38.60 -24.33
C PHE A 179 27.32 37.55 -24.75
N TYR A 180 28.14 37.85 -25.77
CA TYR A 180 29.26 36.98 -26.14
C TYR A 180 30.44 37.82 -26.60
N ASN A 181 31.53 37.78 -25.82
CA ASN A 181 32.79 38.41 -26.15
C ASN A 181 33.96 37.51 -25.73
N ASN A 182 35.03 37.47 -26.53
CA ASN A 182 36.29 36.78 -26.19
C ASN A 182 36.18 35.32 -25.69
N GLY A 183 35.12 34.60 -26.07
CA GLY A 183 34.90 33.22 -25.62
C GLY A 183 34.21 33.08 -24.26
N VAL A 184 33.71 34.17 -23.67
CA VAL A 184 32.81 34.19 -22.52
C VAL A 184 31.38 34.44 -23.02
N TYR A 185 30.41 33.71 -22.49
CA TYR A 185 28.98 33.90 -22.76
C TYR A 185 28.28 34.33 -21.47
N GLY A 186 27.34 35.25 -21.59
CA GLY A 186 26.44 35.68 -20.52
C GLY A 186 25.03 35.86 -21.07
N THR A 187 24.05 35.87 -20.17
CA THR A 187 22.65 36.05 -20.54
C THR A 187 21.89 36.78 -19.43
N TRP A 188 20.84 37.50 -19.80
CA TRP A 188 19.88 38.09 -18.87
C TRP A 188 18.47 38.01 -19.47
N VAL A 189 17.46 37.73 -18.65
CA VAL A 189 16.06 37.71 -19.06
C VAL A 189 15.34 38.82 -18.31
N SER A 190 14.68 39.73 -19.03
CA SER A 190 13.80 40.75 -18.47
C SER A 190 12.34 40.47 -18.86
N GLN A 191 11.41 41.14 -18.16
CA GLN A 191 9.98 41.00 -18.42
C GLN A 191 9.59 41.33 -19.87
N GLY A 192 10.26 42.31 -20.48
CA GLY A 192 9.96 42.75 -21.86
C GLY A 192 8.50 43.18 -22.01
N LYS A 193 7.74 42.43 -22.82
CA LYS A 193 6.29 42.61 -23.05
C LYS A 193 5.41 41.56 -22.36
N ALA A 194 5.97 40.66 -21.55
CA ALA A 194 5.20 39.65 -20.83
C ALA A 194 4.42 40.27 -19.64
N THR A 195 3.27 39.69 -19.32
CA THR A 195 2.42 40.15 -18.20
C THR A 195 2.92 39.73 -16.82
N ILE A 196 3.77 38.71 -16.76
CA ILE A 196 4.44 38.17 -15.57
C ILE A 196 5.93 38.54 -15.61
N THR A 197 6.61 38.66 -14.48
CA THR A 197 8.08 38.81 -14.43
C THR A 197 8.80 37.45 -14.44
N PRO A 198 10.11 37.40 -14.79
CA PRO A 198 10.91 36.19 -14.69
C PRO A 198 10.93 35.56 -13.29
N THR A 199 10.94 36.38 -12.23
CA THR A 199 10.94 35.93 -10.83
C THR A 199 9.59 35.36 -10.39
N GLU A 200 8.48 35.99 -10.78
CA GLU A 200 7.14 35.47 -10.50
C GLU A 200 6.89 34.13 -11.19
N LEU A 201 7.33 33.97 -12.45
CA LEU A 201 7.22 32.70 -13.17
C LEU A 201 7.96 31.58 -12.43
N GLN A 202 9.20 31.83 -11.98
CA GLN A 202 9.97 30.87 -11.18
C GLN A 202 9.31 30.55 -9.84
N ALA A 203 8.68 31.54 -9.19
CA ALA A 203 7.96 31.34 -7.94
C ALA A 203 6.69 30.51 -8.14
N GLU A 204 5.93 30.74 -9.21
CA GLU A 204 4.74 29.95 -9.59
C GLU A 204 5.12 28.49 -9.90
N GLU A 205 6.17 28.26 -10.69
CA GLU A 205 6.66 26.92 -11.01
C GLU A 205 7.16 26.18 -9.77
N LYS A 206 7.90 26.87 -8.88
CA LYS A 206 8.33 26.31 -7.60
C LYS A 206 7.13 25.95 -6.71
N ALA A 207 6.17 26.87 -6.54
CA ALA A 207 4.98 26.64 -5.72
C ALA A 207 4.15 25.47 -6.25
N LYS A 208 4.05 25.33 -7.58
CA LYS A 208 3.40 24.18 -8.22
C LYS A 208 4.12 22.86 -7.89
N ILE A 209 5.45 22.81 -8.04
CA ILE A 209 6.25 21.61 -7.73
C ILE A 209 6.16 21.25 -6.23
N GLU A 210 6.18 22.25 -5.35
CA GLU A 210 6.00 22.04 -3.91
C GLU A 210 4.60 21.52 -3.58
N GLY A 211 3.54 22.06 -4.19
CA GLY A 211 2.17 21.58 -4.03
C GLY A 211 1.95 20.15 -4.57
N GLU A 212 2.54 19.80 -5.72
CA GLU A 212 2.51 18.45 -6.28
C GLU A 212 3.25 17.45 -5.36
N ARG A 213 4.43 17.84 -4.84
CA ARG A 213 5.20 17.04 -3.87
C ARG A 213 4.40 16.80 -2.59
N ASP A 214 3.81 17.85 -2.01
CA ASP A 214 3.13 17.77 -0.72
C ASP A 214 1.82 16.96 -0.84
N SER A 215 1.12 17.08 -1.98
CA SER A 215 -0.02 16.22 -2.32
C SER A 215 0.37 14.74 -2.44
N ALA A 216 1.47 14.45 -3.16
CA ALA A 216 1.98 13.09 -3.29
C ALA A 216 2.43 12.51 -1.93
N GLN A 217 3.05 13.33 -1.07
CA GLN A 217 3.45 12.91 0.27
C GLN A 217 2.24 12.61 1.17
N ALA A 218 1.17 13.39 1.07
CA ALA A 218 -0.09 13.12 1.77
C ALA A 218 -0.75 11.80 1.30
N GLU A 219 -0.74 11.53 0.00
CA GLU A 219 -1.19 10.22 -0.52
C GLU A 219 -0.35 9.05 -0.01
N VAL A 220 0.97 9.20 0.06
CA VAL A 220 1.88 8.16 0.58
C VAL A 220 1.58 7.87 2.04
N THR A 221 1.41 8.90 2.87
CA THR A 221 1.03 8.73 4.29
C THR A 221 -0.29 7.98 4.41
N LYS A 222 -1.34 8.43 3.71
CA LYS A 222 -2.66 7.79 3.73
C LYS A 222 -2.61 6.31 3.31
N LYS A 223 -1.91 6.00 2.21
CA LYS A 223 -1.73 4.61 1.74
C LYS A 223 -0.93 3.76 2.72
N SER A 224 0.00 4.35 3.47
CA SER A 224 0.75 3.65 4.53
C SER A 224 -0.13 3.32 5.75
N GLU A 225 -1.07 4.20 6.10
CA GLU A 225 -2.08 3.95 7.15
C GLU A 225 -3.04 2.83 6.71
N GLU A 226 -3.62 2.93 5.49
CA GLU A 226 -4.48 1.89 4.90
C GLU A 226 -3.79 0.51 4.84
N LEU A 227 -2.49 0.45 4.50
CA LEU A 227 -1.70 -0.79 4.52
C LEU A 227 -1.50 -1.36 5.94
N THR A 228 -1.37 -0.48 6.95
CA THR A 228 -1.19 -0.89 8.34
C THR A 228 -2.49 -1.50 8.89
N ASP A 229 -3.62 -0.84 8.63
CA ASP A 229 -4.95 -1.33 9.01
C ASP A 229 -5.29 -2.65 8.32
N LEU A 230 -5.00 -2.77 7.02
CA LEU A 230 -5.23 -4.00 6.26
C LEU A 230 -4.33 -5.15 6.76
N SER A 231 -3.10 -4.85 7.17
CA SER A 231 -2.20 -5.83 7.80
C SER A 231 -2.75 -6.32 9.15
N ALA A 232 -3.27 -5.41 9.99
CA ALA A 232 -3.92 -5.76 11.25
C ALA A 232 -5.19 -6.60 11.05
N GLN A 233 -6.03 -6.25 10.07
CA GLN A 233 -7.21 -7.04 9.69
C GLN A 233 -6.82 -8.44 9.20
N LYS A 234 -5.78 -8.55 8.37
CA LYS A 234 -5.25 -9.84 7.89
C LYS A 234 -4.74 -10.70 9.06
N ALA A 235 -4.00 -10.12 10.01
CA ALA A 235 -3.52 -10.83 11.19
C ALA A 235 -4.68 -11.36 12.05
N LYS A 236 -5.74 -10.54 12.24
CA LYS A 236 -6.95 -10.97 12.94
C LYS A 236 -7.65 -12.14 12.22
N LEU A 237 -7.86 -12.04 10.90
CA LEU A 237 -8.51 -13.11 10.12
C LEU A 237 -7.72 -14.42 10.16
N ILE A 238 -6.38 -14.38 10.22
CA ILE A 238 -5.56 -15.58 10.41
C ILE A 238 -5.82 -16.21 11.78
N ALA A 239 -5.83 -15.42 12.86
CA ALA A 239 -6.14 -15.91 14.21
C ALA A 239 -7.57 -16.49 14.32
N ASP A 240 -8.55 -15.85 13.69
CA ASP A 240 -9.93 -16.33 13.63
C ASP A 240 -10.02 -17.69 12.89
N ILE A 241 -9.26 -17.86 11.79
CA ILE A 241 -9.17 -19.14 11.06
C ILE A 241 -8.52 -20.25 11.91
N GLU A 242 -7.42 -19.94 12.61
CA GLU A 242 -6.74 -20.90 13.49
C GLU A 242 -7.65 -21.35 14.65
N ALA A 243 -8.40 -20.41 15.26
CA ALA A 243 -9.39 -20.72 16.29
C ALA A 243 -10.49 -21.65 15.77
N LEU A 244 -11.08 -21.34 14.61
CA LEU A 244 -12.12 -22.18 13.97
C LEU A 244 -11.61 -23.59 13.59
N GLN A 245 -10.33 -23.72 13.19
CA GLN A 245 -9.71 -25.04 12.95
C GLN A 245 -9.53 -25.83 14.25
N GLY A 246 -9.20 -25.16 15.36
CA GLY A 246 -9.17 -25.74 16.70
C GLY A 246 -10.55 -26.23 17.15
N GLU A 247 -11.58 -25.40 17.03
CA GLU A 247 -12.97 -25.76 17.36
C GLU A 247 -13.47 -26.93 16.51
N LYS A 248 -13.26 -26.90 15.19
CA LYS A 248 -13.60 -28.01 14.28
C LYS A 248 -12.94 -29.32 14.73
N THR A 249 -11.67 -29.28 15.09
CA THR A 249 -10.92 -30.46 15.55
C THR A 249 -11.46 -30.99 16.88
N LYS A 250 -11.88 -30.10 17.79
CA LYS A 250 -12.54 -30.47 19.04
C LYS A 250 -13.91 -31.11 18.79
N MET A 251 -14.75 -30.50 17.96
CA MET A 251 -16.09 -31.03 17.62
C MET A 251 -16.03 -32.41 16.95
N ILE A 252 -15.02 -32.67 16.10
CA ILE A 252 -14.82 -34.00 15.50
C ILE A 252 -14.54 -35.03 16.60
N LYS A 253 -13.63 -34.75 17.54
CA LYS A 253 -13.34 -35.66 18.67
C LYS A 253 -14.55 -35.90 19.56
N GLU A 254 -15.34 -34.87 19.84
CA GLU A 254 -16.57 -34.98 20.62
C GLU A 254 -17.63 -35.83 19.89
N MET A 255 -17.75 -35.69 18.56
CA MET A 255 -18.61 -36.52 17.72
C MET A 255 -18.17 -37.98 17.69
N GLU A 256 -16.87 -38.25 17.56
CA GLU A 256 -16.28 -39.60 17.60
C GLU A 256 -16.54 -40.28 18.96
N ALA A 257 -16.30 -39.56 20.06
CA ALA A 257 -16.55 -40.05 21.41
C ALA A 257 -18.05 -40.33 21.66
N LEU A 258 -18.94 -39.45 21.18
CA LEU A 258 -20.38 -39.63 21.30
C LEU A 258 -20.88 -40.81 20.45
N ASN A 259 -20.34 -41.01 19.25
CA ASN A 259 -20.64 -42.16 18.40
C ASN A 259 -20.17 -43.48 19.03
N ALA A 260 -18.96 -43.52 19.59
CA ALA A 260 -18.45 -44.69 20.30
C ALA A 260 -19.30 -45.02 21.54
N SER A 261 -19.69 -44.01 22.32
CA SER A 261 -20.60 -44.15 23.46
C SER A 261 -21.98 -44.69 23.04
N ASN A 262 -22.56 -44.14 21.96
CA ASN A 262 -23.83 -44.58 21.41
C ASN A 262 -23.78 -46.04 20.90
N GLU A 263 -22.71 -46.46 20.22
CA GLU A 263 -22.57 -47.86 19.79
C GLU A 263 -22.32 -48.82 20.96
N ALA A 264 -21.57 -48.41 22.00
CA ALA A 264 -21.43 -49.19 23.22
C ALA A 264 -22.77 -49.36 23.96
N ALA A 265 -23.57 -48.29 24.06
CA ALA A 265 -24.91 -48.33 24.64
C ALA A 265 -25.86 -49.23 23.82
N LYS A 266 -25.86 -49.11 22.49
CA LYS A 266 -26.61 -50.01 21.59
C LYS A 266 -26.18 -51.46 21.72
N ALA A 267 -24.87 -51.74 21.78
CA ALA A 267 -24.34 -53.08 21.96
C ALA A 267 -24.84 -53.70 23.27
N LYS A 268 -24.75 -52.96 24.38
CA LYS A 268 -25.27 -53.39 25.69
C LYS A 268 -26.78 -53.68 25.63
N LEU A 269 -27.58 -52.76 25.12
CA LEU A 269 -29.04 -52.92 25.02
C LEU A 269 -29.47 -54.09 24.12
N ASN A 270 -28.66 -54.47 23.12
CA ASN A 270 -28.91 -55.61 22.25
C ASN A 270 -28.17 -56.89 22.68
N SER A 271 -27.46 -56.88 23.81
CA SER A 271 -26.74 -58.06 24.29
C SER A 271 -27.58 -58.95 25.18
N LEU A 272 -27.36 -60.25 25.07
CA LEU A 272 -27.71 -61.23 26.09
C LEU A 272 -26.58 -61.26 27.12
N HIS A 273 -26.88 -60.93 28.38
CA HIS A 273 -25.94 -61.05 29.49
C HIS A 273 -26.07 -62.43 30.13
N TYR A 274 -24.98 -63.19 30.22
CA TYR A 274 -25.05 -64.57 30.68
C TYR A 274 -23.86 -65.02 31.52
N VAL A 275 -24.10 -66.11 32.26
CA VAL A 275 -23.06 -66.88 32.95
C VAL A 275 -23.31 -68.37 32.72
N VAL A 276 -22.22 -69.14 32.68
CA VAL A 276 -22.23 -70.59 32.53
C VAL A 276 -21.49 -71.17 33.73
N GLY A 277 -22.04 -72.19 34.38
CA GLY A 277 -21.43 -72.78 35.57
C GLY A 277 -22.04 -74.12 35.96
N GLU A 278 -21.37 -74.84 36.86
CA GLU A 278 -21.95 -76.04 37.48
C GLU A 278 -23.18 -75.65 38.29
N ARG A 279 -24.29 -76.36 38.10
CA ARG A 279 -25.57 -76.14 38.79
C ARG A 279 -25.42 -76.10 40.31
N LYS A 280 -24.63 -77.00 40.91
CA LYS A 280 -24.42 -77.08 42.37
C LYS A 280 -23.63 -75.89 42.90
N ALA A 281 -22.60 -75.44 42.18
CA ALA A 281 -21.86 -74.23 42.51
C ALA A 281 -22.76 -72.99 42.43
N LEU A 282 -23.50 -72.81 41.33
CA LEU A 282 -24.44 -71.70 41.13
C LEU A 282 -25.57 -71.65 42.18
N GLU A 283 -26.02 -72.82 42.66
CA GLU A 283 -26.99 -72.91 43.75
C GLU A 283 -26.37 -72.55 45.10
N LYS A 284 -25.18 -73.09 45.42
CA LYS A 284 -24.43 -72.78 46.64
C LYS A 284 -24.09 -71.29 46.74
N ASP A 285 -23.72 -70.67 45.62
CA ASP A 285 -23.38 -69.26 45.52
C ASP A 285 -24.63 -68.35 45.48
N GLY A 286 -25.83 -68.92 45.63
CA GLY A 286 -27.10 -68.18 45.68
C GLY A 286 -27.51 -67.51 44.37
N VAL A 287 -26.87 -67.87 43.25
CA VAL A 287 -27.17 -67.33 41.92
C VAL A 287 -28.49 -67.91 41.39
N ILE A 288 -28.74 -69.21 41.64
CA ILE A 288 -30.00 -69.89 41.30
C ILE A 288 -30.60 -70.55 42.53
N ILE A 289 -31.91 -70.85 42.47
CA ILE A 289 -32.61 -71.72 43.41
C ILE A 289 -33.13 -72.93 42.64
N VAL A 290 -32.90 -74.13 43.16
CA VAL A 290 -33.38 -75.41 42.61
C VAL A 290 -34.54 -75.96 43.45
N PRO A 291 -35.81 -75.69 43.09
CA PRO A 291 -36.96 -76.24 43.78
C PRO A 291 -37.23 -77.70 43.39
N ILE A 292 -37.69 -78.52 44.34
CA ILE A 292 -37.89 -79.98 44.18
C ILE A 292 -38.92 -80.34 43.08
N PHE A 293 -39.93 -79.49 42.85
CA PHE A 293 -41.04 -79.76 41.91
C PHE A 293 -41.29 -78.61 40.91
N ALA A 294 -40.33 -77.73 40.66
CA ALA A 294 -40.51 -76.61 39.73
C ALA A 294 -39.24 -76.33 38.89
N LYS A 295 -39.33 -75.42 37.93
CA LYS A 295 -38.16 -74.95 37.16
C LYS A 295 -37.23 -74.14 38.07
N ASP A 296 -35.94 -74.21 37.76
CA ASP A 296 -34.90 -73.38 38.37
C ASP A 296 -35.23 -71.89 38.20
N ARG A 297 -34.99 -71.11 39.25
CA ARG A 297 -35.31 -69.67 39.31
C ARG A 297 -34.12 -68.84 39.80
N ALA A 298 -34.17 -67.54 39.57
CA ALA A 298 -33.17 -66.60 40.08
C ALA A 298 -33.07 -66.69 41.62
N GLY A 299 -31.84 -66.70 42.13
CA GLY A 299 -31.54 -66.70 43.57
C GLY A 299 -31.32 -65.31 44.15
N SER A 300 -30.98 -65.25 45.45
CA SER A 300 -30.77 -64.00 46.18
C SER A 300 -29.60 -63.17 45.65
N ASN A 301 -28.61 -63.81 45.03
CA ASN A 301 -27.39 -63.16 44.56
C ASN A 301 -27.45 -62.80 43.06
N TRP A 302 -28.64 -62.83 42.45
CA TRP A 302 -28.89 -62.44 41.06
C TRP A 302 -28.65 -60.94 40.83
N SER A 303 -27.40 -60.57 40.58
CA SER A 303 -26.93 -59.19 40.42
C SER A 303 -26.10 -59.03 39.14
N ASP A 304 -25.91 -57.80 38.65
CA ASP A 304 -25.13 -57.52 37.44
C ASP A 304 -23.73 -58.13 37.45
N GLY A 305 -23.05 -58.15 38.60
CA GLY A 305 -21.69 -58.67 38.74
C GLY A 305 -21.55 -60.18 38.48
N VAL A 306 -22.66 -60.94 38.47
CA VAL A 306 -22.66 -62.37 38.17
C VAL A 306 -22.58 -62.65 36.66
N PHE A 307 -23.09 -61.75 35.82
CA PHE A 307 -23.24 -61.96 34.38
C PHE A 307 -21.99 -61.50 33.62
N THR A 308 -20.91 -62.27 33.76
CA THR A 308 -19.58 -61.93 33.26
C THR A 308 -19.39 -62.07 31.76
N LYS A 309 -20.28 -62.79 31.06
CA LYS A 309 -20.27 -62.91 29.59
C LYS A 309 -21.42 -62.09 28.99
N ALA A 310 -21.20 -61.53 27.79
CA ALA A 310 -22.23 -60.85 27.00
C ALA A 310 -22.12 -61.27 25.53
N MET A 311 -23.26 -61.45 24.85
CA MET A 311 -23.35 -61.76 23.43
C MET A 311 -24.25 -60.75 22.72
N ASP A 312 -23.69 -59.93 21.83
CA ASP A 312 -24.46 -58.97 21.05
C ASP A 312 -25.35 -59.71 20.03
N LEU A 313 -26.67 -59.65 20.23
CA LEU A 313 -27.64 -60.38 19.41
C LEU A 313 -27.78 -59.79 18.01
N ARG A 314 -27.18 -58.62 17.72
CA ARG A 314 -27.10 -58.06 16.35
C ARG A 314 -26.20 -58.91 15.45
N SER A 315 -25.11 -59.45 15.98
CA SER A 315 -24.07 -60.17 15.21
C SER A 315 -24.03 -61.67 15.49
N GLN A 316 -24.47 -62.12 16.67
CA GLN A 316 -24.43 -63.53 17.07
C GLN A 316 -25.82 -64.02 17.53
N ASP A 317 -26.02 -65.34 17.51
CA ASP A 317 -27.25 -66.00 17.99
C ASP A 317 -26.99 -67.31 18.72
N THR A 318 -25.73 -67.70 18.89
CA THR A 318 -25.34 -69.05 19.31
C THR A 318 -24.27 -69.00 20.40
N ILE A 319 -24.53 -69.69 21.51
CA ILE A 319 -23.60 -69.87 22.63
C ILE A 319 -23.15 -71.33 22.64
N THR A 320 -21.84 -71.55 22.55
CA THR A 320 -21.23 -72.88 22.75
C THR A 320 -20.75 -73.00 24.19
N ILE A 321 -21.14 -74.10 24.84
CA ILE A 321 -20.72 -74.49 26.18
C ILE A 321 -19.88 -75.76 26.09
N THR A 322 -18.83 -75.88 26.90
CA THR A 322 -17.99 -77.09 26.97
C THR A 322 -17.94 -77.64 28.40
N ALA A 323 -17.87 -78.97 28.54
CA ALA A 323 -17.82 -79.62 29.86
C ALA A 323 -16.62 -79.10 30.69
N GLY A 324 -15.47 -78.91 30.03
CA GLY A 324 -14.25 -78.44 30.63
C GLY A 324 -14.32 -77.02 31.21
N GLU A 325 -15.08 -76.09 30.60
CA GLU A 325 -15.18 -74.71 31.13
C GLU A 325 -15.93 -74.62 32.47
N VAL A 326 -16.77 -75.61 32.76
CA VAL A 326 -17.54 -75.74 34.01
C VAL A 326 -16.95 -76.79 34.97
N GLY A 327 -15.76 -77.31 34.69
CA GLY A 327 -15.08 -78.31 35.53
C GLY A 327 -15.69 -79.73 35.47
N LEU A 328 -16.56 -80.01 34.50
CA LEU A 328 -17.23 -81.31 34.34
C LEU A 328 -16.53 -82.18 33.29
N LYS A 329 -16.66 -83.51 33.43
CA LYS A 329 -16.14 -84.48 32.44
C LYS A 329 -17.08 -84.67 31.24
N LYS A 330 -18.39 -84.48 31.45
CA LYS A 330 -19.46 -84.59 30.46
C LYS A 330 -20.60 -83.64 30.84
N ILE A 331 -21.41 -83.26 29.86
CA ILE A 331 -22.66 -82.50 30.02
C ILE A 331 -23.83 -83.49 29.97
N GLY A 332 -24.49 -83.73 31.09
CA GLY A 332 -25.74 -84.49 31.13
C GLY A 332 -26.97 -83.63 30.87
N LYS A 333 -27.02 -82.42 31.45
CA LYS A 333 -28.14 -81.49 31.28
C LYS A 333 -27.68 -80.04 31.41
N ILE A 334 -28.31 -79.14 30.65
CA ILE A 334 -28.23 -77.69 30.84
C ILE A 334 -29.62 -77.16 31.18
N SER A 335 -29.71 -76.38 32.24
CA SER A 335 -30.93 -75.72 32.69
C SER A 335 -30.78 -74.22 32.52
N VAL A 336 -31.80 -73.58 31.95
CA VAL A 336 -31.79 -72.15 31.60
C VAL A 336 -32.66 -71.39 32.57
N VAL A 337 -32.07 -70.40 33.25
CA VAL A 337 -32.72 -69.56 34.26
C VAL A 337 -32.71 -68.11 33.75
N PRO A 338 -33.81 -67.34 33.89
CA PRO A 338 -35.08 -67.69 34.52
C PRO A 338 -35.93 -68.69 33.72
N GLY A 339 -36.67 -69.56 34.41
CA GLY A 339 -37.54 -70.59 33.80
C GLY A 339 -38.70 -70.08 32.93
N SER A 340 -38.87 -68.75 32.77
CA SER A 340 -39.70 -68.10 31.75
C SER A 340 -39.07 -68.14 30.34
N ILE A 341 -37.82 -68.57 30.25
CA ILE A 341 -37.12 -68.86 29.01
C ILE A 341 -37.36 -70.32 28.64
N GLU A 342 -38.08 -70.55 27.55
CA GLU A 342 -38.62 -71.87 27.21
C GLU A 342 -37.84 -72.51 26.07
N LYS A 343 -37.43 -73.76 26.28
CA LYS A 343 -36.74 -74.56 25.27
C LYS A 343 -37.67 -74.78 24.07
N ASP A 344 -37.08 -74.78 22.88
CA ASP A 344 -37.68 -74.99 21.56
C ASP A 344 -38.74 -73.93 21.17
N LYS A 345 -38.90 -72.88 21.99
CA LYS A 345 -39.71 -71.67 21.73
C LYS A 345 -38.87 -70.39 21.76
N HIS A 346 -38.02 -70.22 22.78
CA HIS A 346 -37.13 -69.05 22.91
C HIS A 346 -35.69 -69.41 22.51
N TYR A 347 -35.22 -70.62 22.80
CA TYR A 347 -33.91 -71.15 22.41
C TYR A 347 -33.99 -72.64 22.08
N SER A 348 -33.14 -73.15 21.19
CA SER A 348 -32.90 -74.59 21.02
C SER A 348 -31.58 -74.99 21.69
N LEU A 349 -31.52 -76.18 22.29
CA LEU A 349 -30.33 -76.74 22.93
C LEU A 349 -30.01 -78.11 22.33
N THR A 350 -28.78 -78.24 21.81
CA THR A 350 -28.21 -79.48 21.30
C THR A 350 -26.99 -79.84 22.13
N ILE A 351 -26.87 -81.09 22.60
CA ILE A 351 -25.68 -81.61 23.28
C ILE A 351 -25.01 -82.60 22.32
N SER A 352 -23.67 -82.54 22.19
CA SER A 352 -22.93 -83.45 21.30
C SER A 352 -22.95 -84.90 21.82
N GLU A 353 -22.78 -85.88 20.92
CA GLU A 353 -22.89 -87.31 21.26
C GLU A 353 -21.86 -87.76 22.31
N ASP A 354 -20.64 -87.19 22.26
CA ASP A 354 -19.58 -87.37 23.25
C ASP A 354 -19.89 -86.73 24.62
N ARG A 355 -20.92 -85.88 24.68
CA ARG A 355 -21.31 -84.99 25.79
C ARG A 355 -20.21 -84.00 26.22
N ALA A 356 -19.23 -83.73 25.36
CA ALA A 356 -18.16 -82.77 25.67
C ALA A 356 -18.60 -81.31 25.43
N THR A 357 -19.58 -81.09 24.54
CA THR A 357 -20.03 -79.76 24.14
C THR A 357 -21.56 -79.66 24.09
N ALA A 358 -22.07 -78.44 24.23
CA ALA A 358 -23.47 -78.12 24.02
C ALA A 358 -23.59 -76.80 23.27
N VAL A 359 -24.56 -76.69 22.38
CA VAL A 359 -24.81 -75.51 21.56
C VAL A 359 -26.22 -75.03 21.84
N ILE A 360 -26.32 -73.78 22.29
CA ILE A 360 -27.58 -73.07 22.55
C ILE A 360 -27.75 -72.04 21.44
N LYS A 361 -28.81 -72.18 20.65
CA LYS A 361 -29.18 -71.19 19.62
C LYS A 361 -30.41 -70.40 20.06
N ILE A 362 -30.30 -69.09 20.04
CA ILE A 362 -31.35 -68.13 20.38
C ILE A 362 -32.31 -68.01 19.20
N LEU A 363 -33.57 -68.39 19.40
CA LEU A 363 -34.60 -68.39 18.36
C LEU A 363 -35.36 -67.05 18.30
N VAL A 364 -35.63 -66.44 19.46
CA VAL A 364 -36.38 -65.17 19.57
C VAL A 364 -35.48 -64.12 20.21
N LYS A 365 -34.64 -63.48 19.39
CA LYS A 365 -33.60 -62.53 19.87
C LYS A 365 -34.15 -61.42 20.76
N ASP A 366 -35.30 -60.82 20.42
CA ASP A 366 -35.90 -59.75 21.22
C ASP A 366 -36.24 -60.17 22.66
N ARG A 367 -36.48 -61.45 22.92
CA ARG A 367 -36.74 -61.96 24.28
C ARG A 367 -35.48 -61.94 25.17
N PHE A 368 -34.28 -61.88 24.57
CA PHE A 368 -32.99 -61.95 25.26
C PHE A 368 -32.21 -60.62 25.26
N LYS A 369 -32.71 -59.57 24.61
CA LYS A 369 -32.08 -58.24 24.60
C LYS A 369 -32.07 -57.62 25.99
N ASN A 370 -30.88 -57.28 26.51
CA ASN A 370 -30.66 -56.78 27.86
C ASN A 370 -31.19 -57.73 28.97
N GLU A 371 -31.44 -59.00 28.64
CA GLU A 371 -31.88 -60.04 29.56
C GLU A 371 -30.67 -60.70 30.22
N LYS A 372 -30.87 -61.19 31.45
CA LYS A 372 -29.85 -61.89 32.24
C LYS A 372 -30.18 -63.38 32.28
N VAL A 373 -29.23 -64.25 31.93
CA VAL A 373 -29.47 -65.69 31.80
C VAL A 373 -28.36 -66.53 32.40
N VAL A 374 -28.73 -67.52 33.21
CA VAL A 374 -27.80 -68.52 33.74
C VAL A 374 -27.99 -69.83 32.99
N PHE A 375 -26.89 -70.38 32.49
CA PHE A 375 -26.81 -71.73 31.94
C PHE A 375 -26.18 -72.65 32.98
N ALA A 376 -27.04 -73.30 33.76
CA ALA A 376 -26.65 -74.18 34.86
C ALA A 376 -26.46 -75.63 34.34
N VAL A 377 -25.22 -76.12 34.40
CA VAL A 377 -24.80 -77.39 33.80
C VAL A 377 -24.70 -78.49 34.87
N THR A 378 -25.12 -79.72 34.56
CA THR A 378 -24.84 -80.93 35.35
C THR A 378 -24.15 -82.00 34.51
N ASP A 379 -23.51 -82.95 35.18
CA ASP A 379 -23.03 -84.21 34.61
C ASP A 379 -24.17 -85.14 34.15
#